data_AF-A0A261UBY6-F1
#
_entry.id   AF-A0A261UBY6-F1
#
_cell.length_a   1.000
_cell.length_b   1.000
_cell.length_c   1.000
_cell.angle_alpha   90.00
_cell.angle_beta   90.00
_cell.angle_gamma   90.00
#
_symmetry.space_group_name_H-M   'P 1'
#
loop_
_entity.id
_entity.type
_entity.pdbx_description
1 polymer ?
#
loop_
_entity_poly.entity_id
_entity_poly.type
_entity_poly.pdbx_seq_one_letter_code
_entity_poly.pdbx_strand_id
1 'polypeptide(L)' 'METKTHDLKPGYYWYTMESDPLAIIHIHDDGGATLMGTDYRLQAQGVADMIQQGERFFWIEPPAL' A
#
# COMPACT_ATOMS: atom_id res chain seq x y z
N MET A 1 10.59 -13.68 -14.31
CA MET A 1 10.63 -13.77 -12.83
C MET A 1 10.31 -12.39 -12.34
N GLU A 2 9.06 -12.10 -11.98
CA GLU A 2 8.75 -10.85 -11.30
C GLU A 2 9.41 -10.92 -9.93
N THR A 3 10.39 -10.05 -9.70
CA THR A 3 10.89 -9.72 -8.36
C THR A 3 9.72 -9.15 -7.58
N LYS A 4 8.97 -10.03 -6.91
CA LYS A 4 7.83 -9.66 -6.09
C LYS A 4 8.39 -8.93 -4.87
N THR A 5 8.34 -7.60 -4.89
CA THR A 5 9.03 -6.77 -3.89
C THR A 5 8.30 -6.73 -2.55
N HIS A 6 6.98 -6.97 -2.55
CA HIS A 6 6.15 -7.17 -1.37
C HIS A 6 5.00 -8.14 -1.66
N ASP A 7 4.31 -8.59 -0.62
CA ASP A 7 3.21 -9.57 -0.71
C ASP A 7 1.80 -9.00 -0.53
N LEU A 8 1.66 -7.67 -0.46
CA LEU A 8 0.33 -7.03 -0.48
C LEU A 8 -0.42 -7.38 -1.78
N LYS A 9 -1.71 -7.71 -1.65
CA LYS A 9 -2.60 -7.94 -2.79
C LYS A 9 -3.13 -6.59 -3.31
N PRO A 10 -3.54 -6.50 -4.59
CA PRO A 10 -4.17 -5.30 -5.12
C PRO A 10 -5.46 -4.96 -4.35
N GLY A 11 -5.70 -3.66 -4.13
CA GLY A 11 -6.85 -3.15 -3.42
C GLY A 11 -6.50 -2.09 -2.37
N TYR A 12 -7.46 -1.77 -1.49
CA TYR A 12 -7.34 -0.68 -0.54
C TYR A 12 -6.86 -1.14 0.82
N TYR A 13 -6.01 -0.32 1.44
CA TYR A 13 -5.49 -0.56 2.78
C TYR A 13 -5.58 0.72 3.61
N TRP A 14 -5.83 0.56 4.90
CA TRP A 14 -5.40 1.56 5.87
C TRP A 14 -3.89 1.39 6.06
N TYR A 15 -3.13 2.48 6.01
CA TYR A 15 -1.71 2.46 6.33
C TYR A 15 -1.36 3.53 7.37
N THR A 16 -0.31 3.27 8.15
CA THR A 16 0.17 4.14 9.23
C THR A 16 1.60 3.78 9.62
N MET A 17 2.35 4.78 10.11
CA MET A 17 3.57 4.61 10.89
C MET A 17 3.23 4.73 12.38
N GLU A 18 4.08 4.22 13.29
CA GLU A 18 3.83 4.14 14.74
C GLU A 18 3.27 5.42 15.39
N SER A 19 3.58 6.60 14.86
CA SER A 19 3.10 7.89 15.38
C SER A 19 2.17 8.67 14.43
N ASP A 20 1.84 8.12 13.25
CA ASP A 20 1.08 8.84 12.23
C ASP A 20 -0.40 8.45 12.22
N PRO A 21 -1.31 9.40 11.89
CA PRO A 21 -2.72 9.06 11.68
C PRO A 21 -2.88 8.04 10.54
N LEU A 22 -3.94 7.24 10.62
CA LEU A 22 -4.30 6.32 9.54
C LEU A 22 -4.63 7.11 8.27
N ALA A 23 -4.08 6.66 7.16
CA ALA A 23 -4.43 7.14 5.83
C ALA A 23 -4.78 5.95 4.92
N ILE A 24 -5.37 6.22 3.75
CA ILE A 24 -5.76 5.18 2.80
C ILE A 24 -4.74 5.14 1.67
N ILE A 25 -4.31 3.93 1.32
CA ILE A 25 -3.46 3.67 0.17
C ILE A 25 -4.11 2.61 -0.72
N HIS A 26 -4.02 2.80 -2.04
CA HIS A 26 -4.47 1.83 -3.02
C HIS A 26 -3.25 1.12 -3.63
N ILE A 27 -3.17 -0.20 -3.46
CA ILE A 27 -2.16 -1.07 -4.11
C ILE A 27 -2.71 -1.49 -5.47
N HIS A 28 -1.94 -1.27 -6.52
CA HIS A 28 -2.28 -1.60 -7.90
C HIS A 28 -1.80 -3.01 -8.27
N ASP A 29 -2.27 -3.53 -9.40
CA ASP A 29 -1.88 -4.86 -9.91
C ASP A 29 -0.38 -4.98 -10.24
N ASP A 30 0.29 -3.86 -10.54
CA ASP A 30 1.74 -3.79 -10.78
C ASP A 30 2.57 -3.76 -9.47
N GLY A 31 1.92 -3.86 -8.31
CA GLY A 31 2.52 -3.70 -6.98
C GLY A 31 2.82 -2.25 -6.61
N GLY A 32 2.66 -1.28 -7.52
CA GLY A 32 2.73 0.13 -7.17
C GLY A 32 1.60 0.55 -6.24
N ALA A 33 1.69 1.77 -5.70
CA ALA A 33 0.66 2.29 -4.82
C ALA A 33 0.35 3.76 -5.09
N THR A 34 -0.88 4.18 -4.80
CA THR A 34 -1.28 5.58 -4.78
C THR A 34 -1.82 5.95 -3.40
N LEU A 35 -1.30 7.05 -2.86
CA LEU A 35 -1.79 7.60 -1.61
C LEU A 35 -3.10 8.36 -1.86
N MET A 36 -4.19 7.91 -1.26
CA MET A 36 -5.51 8.50 -1.50
C MET A 36 -5.57 9.93 -0.97
N GLY A 37 -6.16 10.82 -1.77
CA GLY A 37 -6.17 12.27 -1.49
C GLY A 37 -4.95 13.03 -2.01
N THR A 38 -4.06 12.35 -2.74
CA THR A 38 -2.89 12.95 -3.41
C THR A 38 -2.72 12.38 -4.82
N ASP A 39 -1.95 13.07 -5.65
CA ASP A 39 -1.51 12.56 -6.96
C ASP A 39 -0.20 11.75 -6.87
N TYR A 40 0.23 11.40 -5.66
CA TYR A 40 1.50 10.73 -5.42
C TYR A 40 1.40 9.22 -5.69
N ARG A 41 2.15 8.75 -6.69
CA ARG A 41 2.28 7.32 -7.04
C ARG A 41 3.67 6.80 -6.71
N LEU A 42 3.69 5.69 -5.97
CA LEU A 42 4.85 4.89 -5.65
C LEU A 42 4.96 3.70 -6.61
N GLN A 43 6.19 3.31 -6.93
CA GLN A 43 6.47 2.04 -7.58
C GLN A 43 6.48 0.91 -6.54
N ALA A 44 6.41 -0.35 -6.99
CA ALA A 44 6.42 -1.52 -6.10
C ALA A 44 7.62 -1.55 -5.14
N GLN A 45 8.78 -1.04 -5.57
CA GLN A 45 9.94 -0.89 -4.70
C GLN A 45 9.70 0.08 -3.55
N GLY A 46 9.06 1.23 -3.81
CA GLY A 46 8.73 2.18 -2.76
C GLY A 46 7.79 1.59 -1.71
N VAL A 47 6.81 0.78 -2.13
CA VAL A 47 5.90 0.09 -1.20
C VAL A 47 6.66 -0.93 -0.35
N ALA A 48 7.61 -1.66 -0.94
CA ALA A 48 8.45 -2.57 -0.19
C ALA A 48 9.34 -1.84 0.83
N ASP A 49 9.89 -0.68 0.46
CA ASP A 49 10.70 0.14 1.34
C ASP A 49 9.87 0.66 2.54
N MET A 50 8.60 1.03 2.32
CA MET A 50 7.67 1.43 3.40
C MET A 50 7.47 0.28 4.41
N ILE A 51 7.22 -0.94 3.91
CA ILE A 51 7.07 -2.12 4.77
C ILE A 51 8.36 -2.39 5.56
N GLN A 52 9.53 -2.28 4.92
CA GLN A 52 10.83 -2.45 5.59
C GLN A 52 11.10 -1.38 6.66
N GLN A 53 10.58 -0.16 6.47
CA GLN A 53 10.63 0.92 7.46
C GLN A 53 9.66 0.73 8.63
N GLY A 54 8.83 -0.32 8.60
CA GLY A 54 7.91 -0.67 9.68
C GLY A 54 6.51 -0.08 9.52
N GLU A 55 6.18 0.46 8.34
CA GLU A 55 4.81 0.87 8.06
C GLU A 55 3.86 -0.34 8.06
N ARG A 56 2.68 -0.13 8.63
CA ARG A 56 1.68 -1.18 8.82
C ARG A 56 0.52 -0.99 7.86
N PHE A 57 0.12 -2.08 7.21
CA PHE A 57 -0.95 -2.10 6.22
C PHE A 57 -2.08 -3.02 6.70
N PHE A 58 -3.30 -2.49 6.75
CA PHE A 58 -4.50 -3.21 7.16
C PHE A 58 -5.49 -3.27 6.01
N TRP A 59 -5.81 -4.49 5.54
CA TRP A 59 -6.69 -4.71 4.40
C TRP A 59 -8.08 -4.12 4.63
N ILE A 60 -8.58 -3.38 3.64
CA ILE A 60 -9.96 -2.93 3.58
C ILE A 60 -10.71 -3.87 2.65
N GLU A 61 -11.67 -4.62 3.21
CA GLU A 61 -12.50 -5.50 2.42
C GLU A 61 -13.34 -4.68 1.43
N PRO A 62 -13.26 -4.96 0.12
CA PRO A 62 -14.13 -4.32 -0.85
C PRO A 62 -15.60 -4.63 -0.54
N PRO A 63 -16.53 -3.73 -0.90
CA PRO A 63 -17.95 -3.98 -0.72
C PRO A 63 -18.39 -5.22 -1.50
N ALA A 64 -19.31 -5.98 -0.91
CA ALA A 64 -19.96 -7.07 -1.61
C ALA A 64 -20.72 -6.52 -2.83
N LEU A 65 -20.54 -7.17 -3.98
CA LEU A 65 -21.25 -6.90 -5.23
C LEU A 65 -22.75 -7.22 -5.12
#